data_AF-A0A537IG40-F1
#
_entry.id   AF-A0A537IG40-F1
#
_cell.length_a   1.000
_cell.length_b   1.000
_cell.length_c   1.000
_cell.angle_alpha   90.00
_cell.angle_beta   90.00
_cell.angle_gamma   90.00
#
_symmetry.space_group_name_H-M   'P 1'
#
loop_
_entity.id
_entity.type
_entity.pdbx_description
1 polymer ?
#
loop_
_entity_poly.entity_id
_entity_poly.type
_entity_poly.pdbx_seq_one_letter_code
_entity_poly.pdbx_strand_id
1 'polypeptide(L)'
;MTETAGLDVDSDWKRFMRKHWRTVATFVVAGILAVASAIYVFLWFVGNAQSTGLVPRTLGLWTMGNLVSFILDAIFWELLLVGIPVVVAVVGGWLLWKRLSDEEMKGYRLFRKRSRTTRGGGGVSLFFFITFAIKVYLDGNWNVPISTWTLDYVVGSMVLILEWTLIILGIPAAIAVVWWTRHVMKKP
;
A
#
# COMPACT_ATOMS: atom_id res chain seq x y z
N MET A 1 -10.15 38.88 -14.98
CA MET A 1 -9.47 38.01 -15.99
C MET A 1 -9.42 36.53 -15.56
N THR A 2 -10.30 36.07 -14.66
CA THR A 2 -10.33 34.69 -14.13
C THR A 2 -11.50 33.84 -14.66
N GLU A 3 -12.51 34.45 -15.30
CA GLU A 3 -13.71 33.74 -15.79
C GLU A 3 -13.48 32.98 -17.11
N THR A 4 -12.57 33.44 -17.97
CA THR A 4 -12.32 32.78 -19.27
C THR A 4 -11.59 31.44 -19.12
N ALA A 5 -10.66 31.34 -18.17
CA ALA A 5 -9.90 30.12 -17.93
C ALA A 5 -10.74 28.95 -17.38
N GLY A 6 -11.84 29.23 -16.67
CA GLY A 6 -12.74 28.20 -16.14
C GLY A 6 -13.69 27.62 -17.18
N LEU A 7 -14.16 28.45 -18.12
CA LEU A 7 -15.08 28.04 -19.18
C LEU A 7 -14.39 27.20 -20.27
N ASP A 8 -13.14 27.54 -20.61
CA ASP A 8 -12.37 26.78 -21.60
C ASP A 8 -12.07 25.35 -21.11
N VAL A 9 -11.76 25.19 -19.81
CA VAL A 9 -11.47 23.87 -19.20
C VAL A 9 -12.69 22.95 -19.16
N ASP A 10 -13.89 23.46 -18.81
CA ASP A 10 -15.11 22.62 -18.81
C ASP A 10 -15.52 22.19 -20.23
N SER A 11 -15.33 23.09 -21.21
CA SER A 11 -15.66 22.81 -22.61
C SER A 11 -14.70 21.79 -23.23
N ASP A 12 -13.40 21.91 -22.98
CA ASP A 12 -12.38 20.98 -23.43
C ASP A 12 -12.53 19.61 -22.76
N TRP A 13 -12.87 19.59 -21.46
CA TRP A 13 -13.13 18.35 -20.74
C TRP A 13 -14.35 17.61 -21.28
N LYS A 14 -15.46 18.30 -21.53
CA LYS A 14 -16.65 17.69 -22.15
C LYS A 14 -16.38 17.17 -23.54
N ARG A 15 -15.57 17.88 -24.35
CA ARG A 15 -15.23 17.46 -25.72
C ARG A 15 -14.30 16.24 -25.71
N PHE A 16 -13.32 16.23 -24.80
CA PHE A 16 -12.42 15.10 -24.57
C PHE A 16 -13.18 13.86 -24.08
N MET A 17 -14.04 14.02 -23.08
CA MET A 17 -14.88 12.93 -22.57
C MET A 17 -15.79 12.35 -23.65
N ARG A 18 -16.40 13.18 -24.51
CA ARG A 18 -17.26 12.69 -25.59
C ARG A 18 -16.48 11.93 -26.66
N LYS A 19 -15.24 12.34 -26.95
CA LYS A 19 -14.33 11.66 -27.91
C LYS A 19 -13.76 10.34 -27.34
N HIS A 20 -13.52 10.27 -26.03
CA HIS A 20 -12.83 9.13 -25.39
C HIS A 20 -13.69 8.31 -24.41
N TRP A 21 -15.00 8.53 -24.33
CA TRP A 21 -15.91 7.82 -23.42
C TRP A 21 -15.83 6.29 -23.53
N ARG A 22 -15.70 5.76 -24.76
CA ARG A 22 -15.53 4.32 -24.98
C ARG A 22 -14.27 3.79 -24.30
N THR A 23 -13.15 4.52 -24.40
CA THR A 23 -11.91 4.15 -23.72
C THR A 23 -12.07 4.22 -22.20
N VAL A 24 -12.69 5.27 -21.68
CA VAL A 24 -12.96 5.42 -20.24
C VAL A 24 -13.82 4.26 -19.72
N ALA A 25 -14.90 3.92 -20.44
CA ALA A 25 -15.74 2.78 -20.11
C ALA A 25 -14.95 1.45 -20.08
N THR A 26 -14.07 1.22 -21.05
CA THR A 26 -13.20 0.03 -21.05
C THR A 26 -12.27 -0.01 -19.83
N PHE A 27 -11.68 1.13 -19.43
CA PHE A 27 -10.86 1.19 -18.22
C PHE A 27 -11.65 0.92 -16.95
N VAL A 28 -12.89 1.42 -16.85
CA VAL A 28 -13.78 1.13 -15.72
C VAL A 28 -14.09 -0.37 -15.66
N VAL A 29 -14.45 -0.98 -16.79
CA VAL A 29 -14.72 -2.43 -16.87
C VAL A 29 -13.47 -3.24 -16.49
N ALA A 30 -12.30 -2.87 -17.01
CA ALA A 30 -11.03 -3.51 -16.65
C ALA A 30 -10.70 -3.37 -15.15
N GLY A 31 -10.99 -2.21 -14.56
CA GLY A 31 -10.82 -1.99 -13.12
C GLY A 31 -11.76 -2.88 -12.28
N ILE A 32 -13.02 -3.00 -12.67
CA ILE A 32 -13.98 -3.90 -12.01
C ILE A 32 -13.50 -5.36 -12.11
N LEU A 33 -13.06 -5.79 -13.29
CA LEU A 33 -12.53 -7.15 -13.49
C LEU A 33 -11.27 -7.41 -12.65
N ALA A 34 -10.38 -6.42 -12.52
CA ALA A 34 -9.20 -6.53 -11.67
C ALA A 34 -9.57 -6.70 -10.19
N VAL A 35 -10.53 -5.91 -9.69
CA VAL A 35 -11.01 -6.02 -8.30
C VAL A 35 -11.72 -7.35 -8.07
N ALA A 36 -12.61 -7.76 -8.98
CA ALA A 36 -13.29 -9.06 -8.88
C ALA A 36 -12.28 -10.21 -8.87
N SER A 37 -11.22 -10.12 -9.68
CA SER A 37 -10.13 -11.11 -9.71
C SER A 37 -9.35 -11.14 -8.40
N ALA A 38 -9.04 -9.99 -7.79
CA ALA A 38 -8.39 -9.92 -6.48
C ALA A 38 -9.24 -10.60 -5.40
N ILE A 39 -10.54 -10.30 -5.35
CA ILE A 39 -11.47 -10.94 -4.42
C ILE A 39 -11.50 -12.46 -4.64
N TYR A 40 -11.60 -12.90 -5.89
CA TYR A 40 -11.62 -14.32 -6.23
C TYR A 40 -10.34 -15.04 -5.81
N VAL A 41 -9.17 -14.45 -6.12
CA VAL A 41 -7.85 -15.01 -5.72
C VAL A 41 -7.73 -15.09 -4.21
N PHE A 42 -8.18 -14.06 -3.48
CA PHE A 42 -8.17 -14.07 -2.02
C PHE A 42 -9.05 -15.20 -1.45
N LEU A 43 -10.29 -15.35 -1.95
CA LEU A 43 -11.18 -16.42 -1.49
C LEU A 43 -10.64 -17.82 -1.82
N TRP A 44 -10.08 -17.99 -3.02
CA TRP A 44 -9.39 -19.22 -3.41
C TRP A 44 -8.21 -19.52 -2.48
N PHE A 45 -7.38 -18.52 -2.19
CA PHE A 45 -6.24 -18.65 -1.30
C PHE A 45 -6.66 -19.04 0.12
N VAL A 46 -7.69 -18.40 0.68
CA VAL A 46 -8.24 -18.74 2.00
C VAL A 46 -8.68 -20.21 2.06
N GLY A 47 -9.41 -20.67 1.03
CA GLY A 47 -9.82 -22.08 0.93
C GLY A 47 -8.61 -23.03 0.84
N ASN A 48 -7.62 -22.67 0.02
CA ASN A 48 -6.41 -23.45 -0.13
C ASN A 48 -5.63 -23.55 1.19
N ALA A 49 -5.41 -22.41 1.87
CA ALA A 49 -4.70 -22.31 3.14
C ALA A 49 -5.34 -23.18 4.24
N GLN A 50 -6.67 -23.29 4.26
CA GLN A 50 -7.37 -24.17 5.18
C GLN A 50 -7.25 -25.65 4.80
N SER A 51 -7.25 -25.96 3.49
CA SER A 51 -7.17 -27.34 3.00
C SER A 51 -5.77 -27.95 3.14
N THR A 52 -4.72 -27.13 3.03
CA THR A 52 -3.31 -27.55 3.15
C THR A 52 -2.82 -27.56 4.60
N GLY A 53 -3.63 -27.08 5.54
CA GLY A 53 -3.23 -26.95 6.94
C GLY A 53 -2.28 -25.78 7.23
N LEU A 54 -2.13 -24.83 6.29
CA LEU A 54 -1.35 -23.61 6.49
C LEU A 54 -1.87 -22.80 7.70
N VAL A 55 -3.19 -22.74 7.85
CA VAL A 55 -3.84 -22.06 8.98
C VAL A 55 -4.93 -22.93 9.61
N PRO A 56 -5.08 -22.88 10.95
CA PRO A 56 -6.18 -23.54 11.65
C PRO A 56 -7.55 -22.96 11.25
N ARG A 57 -8.58 -23.79 11.29
CA ARG A 57 -9.97 -23.33 11.03
C ARG A 57 -10.51 -22.41 12.13
N THR A 58 -10.06 -22.61 13.37
CA THR A 58 -10.50 -21.82 14.52
C THR A 58 -9.54 -20.67 14.77
N LEU A 59 -10.02 -19.42 14.74
CA LEU A 59 -9.20 -18.22 14.92
C LEU A 59 -8.40 -18.21 16.22
N GLY A 60 -8.95 -18.75 17.33
CA GLY A 60 -8.23 -18.83 18.60
C GLY A 60 -6.99 -19.75 18.57
N LEU A 61 -6.90 -20.66 17.59
CA LEU A 61 -5.76 -21.55 17.40
C LEU A 61 -4.68 -20.96 16.50
N TRP A 62 -4.91 -19.77 15.93
CA TRP A 62 -3.91 -19.11 15.11
C TRP A 62 -2.71 -18.75 15.97
N THR A 63 -1.52 -18.93 15.41
CA THR A 63 -0.26 -18.53 16.00
C THR A 63 0.24 -17.28 15.28
N MET A 64 1.23 -16.60 15.83
CA MET A 64 1.87 -15.48 15.13
C MET A 64 2.53 -15.94 13.83
N GLY A 65 3.12 -17.14 13.83
CA GLY A 65 3.64 -17.79 12.63
C GLY A 65 2.58 -17.97 11.55
N ASN A 66 1.41 -18.51 11.90
CA ASN A 66 0.30 -18.70 10.97
C ASN A 66 -0.17 -17.36 10.38
N LEU A 67 -0.27 -16.32 11.22
CA LEU A 67 -0.68 -14.99 10.77
C LEU A 67 0.31 -14.40 9.77
N VAL A 68 1.61 -14.44 10.07
CA VAL A 68 2.64 -13.88 9.21
C VAL A 68 2.76 -14.65 7.90
N SER A 69 2.80 -15.98 7.96
CA SER A 69 2.80 -16.83 6.75
C SER A 69 1.57 -16.57 5.89
N PHE A 70 0.38 -16.52 6.49
CA PHE A 70 -0.86 -16.23 5.77
C PHE A 70 -0.82 -14.88 5.06
N ILE A 71 -0.35 -13.81 5.72
CA ILE A 71 -0.25 -12.47 5.11
C ILE A 71 0.76 -12.48 3.96
N LEU A 72 1.94 -13.09 4.15
CA LEU A 72 2.97 -13.13 3.12
C LEU A 72 2.51 -13.93 1.90
N ASP A 73 1.92 -15.09 2.10
CA ASP A 73 1.40 -15.93 1.04
C ASP A 73 0.20 -15.28 0.34
N ALA A 74 -0.70 -14.61 1.07
CA ALA A 74 -1.81 -13.86 0.49
C ALA A 74 -1.29 -12.76 -0.44
N ILE A 75 -0.36 -11.93 0.03
CA ILE A 75 0.26 -10.87 -0.77
C ILE A 75 0.99 -11.46 -1.98
N PHE A 76 1.73 -12.55 -1.79
CA PHE A 76 2.45 -13.22 -2.87
C PHE A 76 1.50 -13.68 -3.98
N TRP A 77 0.44 -14.42 -3.63
CA TRP A 77 -0.51 -14.94 -4.60
C TRP A 77 -1.35 -13.84 -5.26
N GLU A 78 -1.76 -12.82 -4.52
CA GLU A 78 -2.48 -11.67 -5.08
C GLU A 78 -1.59 -10.88 -6.06
N LEU A 79 -0.34 -10.62 -5.69
CA LEU A 79 0.61 -9.93 -6.57
C LEU A 79 0.93 -10.76 -7.81
N LEU A 80 1.12 -12.06 -7.65
CA LEU A 80 1.45 -12.98 -8.74
C LEU A 80 0.30 -13.10 -9.74
N LEU A 81 -0.91 -13.38 -9.26
CA LEU A 81 -2.06 -13.73 -10.11
C LEU A 81 -2.86 -12.52 -10.58
N VAL A 82 -2.82 -11.40 -9.85
CA VAL A 82 -3.56 -10.18 -10.21
C VAL A 82 -2.60 -9.03 -10.48
N GLY A 83 -1.64 -8.79 -9.60
CA GLY A 83 -0.68 -7.70 -9.73
C GLY A 83 0.07 -7.73 -11.07
N ILE A 84 0.68 -8.86 -11.43
CA ILE A 84 1.44 -9.00 -12.69
C ILE A 84 0.54 -8.79 -13.91
N PRO A 85 -0.60 -9.50 -14.09
CA PRO A 85 -1.48 -9.26 -15.24
C PRO A 85 -2.00 -7.82 -15.33
N VAL A 86 -2.34 -7.19 -14.20
CA VAL A 86 -2.76 -5.78 -14.18
C VAL A 86 -1.65 -4.87 -14.65
N VAL A 87 -0.41 -5.06 -14.17
CA VAL A 87 0.75 -4.28 -14.63
C VAL A 87 0.97 -4.46 -16.13
N VAL A 88 0.90 -5.70 -16.63
CA VAL A 88 1.03 -5.99 -18.07
C VAL A 88 -0.07 -5.29 -18.88
N ALA A 89 -1.33 -5.35 -18.42
CA ALA A 89 -2.46 -4.70 -19.08
C ALA A 89 -2.31 -3.17 -19.11
N VAL A 90 -1.86 -2.57 -18.00
CA VAL A 90 -1.61 -1.12 -17.91
C VAL A 90 -0.47 -0.70 -18.82
N VAL A 91 0.66 -1.42 -18.80
CA VAL A 91 1.82 -1.11 -19.64
C VAL A 91 1.48 -1.30 -21.12
N GLY A 92 0.79 -2.40 -21.48
CA GLY A 92 0.33 -2.67 -22.83
C GLY A 92 -0.65 -1.62 -23.34
N GLY A 93 -1.64 -1.25 -22.52
CA GLY A 93 -2.59 -0.18 -22.82
C GLY A 93 -1.89 1.17 -23.01
N TRP A 94 -0.89 1.49 -22.20
CA TRP A 94 -0.10 2.71 -22.34
C TRP A 94 0.76 2.73 -23.61
N LEU A 95 1.40 1.62 -23.95
CA LEU A 95 2.17 1.50 -25.19
C LEU A 95 1.27 1.63 -26.43
N LEU A 96 0.08 1.01 -26.41
CA LEU A 96 -0.91 1.15 -27.47
C LEU A 96 -1.41 2.60 -27.60
N TRP A 97 -1.69 3.25 -26.46
CA TRP A 97 -2.12 4.65 -26.42
C TRP A 97 -1.07 5.59 -26.99
N LYS A 98 0.21 5.40 -26.64
CA LYS A 98 1.30 6.17 -27.22
C LYS A 98 1.39 6.01 -28.74
N ARG A 99 1.24 4.79 -29.24
CA ARG A 99 1.31 4.50 -30.68
C ARG A 99 0.18 5.18 -31.47
N LEU A 100 -1.03 5.25 -30.92
CA LEU A 100 -2.16 6.00 -31.50
C LEU A 100 -1.96 7.51 -31.41
N SER A 101 -1.28 7.96 -30.35
CA SER A 101 -1.12 9.39 -30.08
C SER A 101 -0.01 10.03 -30.91
N ASP A 102 1.02 9.32 -31.36
CA ASP A 102 2.14 9.91 -32.13
C ASP A 102 1.70 10.56 -33.46
N GLU A 103 0.53 10.21 -33.99
CA GLU A 103 -0.06 10.86 -35.19
C GLU A 103 -0.79 12.19 -34.86
N GLU A 104 -1.30 12.39 -33.63
CA GLU A 104 -2.01 13.62 -33.19
C GLU A 104 -1.21 14.48 -32.18
N MET A 105 -0.12 13.99 -31.56
CA MET A 105 0.55 14.65 -30.41
C MET A 105 1.65 15.68 -30.75
N LYS A 106 1.65 16.30 -31.94
CA LYS A 106 2.50 17.48 -32.19
C LYS A 106 2.00 18.76 -31.48
N GLY A 107 0.78 18.77 -30.92
CA GLY A 107 0.15 19.97 -30.35
C GLY A 107 0.10 20.15 -28.83
N TYR A 108 0.23 19.09 -28.02
CA TYR A 108 -0.09 19.19 -26.58
C TYR A 108 1.08 18.76 -25.66
N ARG A 109 2.06 19.67 -25.49
CA ARG A 109 3.16 19.55 -24.50
C ARG A 109 2.77 20.01 -23.07
N LEU A 110 1.50 19.98 -22.69
CA LEU A 110 1.03 20.64 -21.45
C LEU A 110 0.81 19.73 -20.23
N PHE A 111 0.80 18.39 -20.37
CA PHE A 111 0.45 17.49 -19.26
C PHE A 111 1.62 16.68 -18.67
N ARG A 112 2.86 17.21 -18.71
CA ARG A 112 4.01 16.60 -18.02
C ARG A 112 4.28 17.27 -16.67
N LYS A 113 3.33 17.20 -15.75
CA LYS A 113 3.61 17.31 -14.31
C LYS A 113 3.05 16.10 -13.60
N ARG A 114 3.85 15.04 -13.57
CA ARG A 114 3.65 13.90 -12.68
C ARG A 114 3.92 14.41 -11.27
N SER A 115 2.89 14.85 -10.56
CA SER A 115 2.98 15.02 -9.12
C SER A 115 3.18 13.62 -8.52
N ARG A 116 4.42 13.30 -8.18
CA ARG A 116 4.72 12.21 -7.26
C ARG A 116 4.18 12.63 -5.91
N THR A 117 2.92 12.32 -5.65
CA THR A 117 2.40 12.26 -4.28
C THR A 117 2.93 10.96 -3.70
N THR A 118 4.10 11.03 -3.08
CA THR A 118 4.57 10.00 -2.17
C THR A 118 3.60 9.98 -1.00
N ARG A 119 2.56 9.16 -1.09
CA ARG A 119 1.58 8.95 -0.01
C ARG A 119 2.24 8.04 1.03
N GLY A 120 3.20 8.60 1.76
CA GLY A 120 3.88 7.95 2.88
C GLY A 120 2.97 7.97 4.10
N GLY A 121 2.32 6.85 4.39
CA GLY A 121 1.48 6.70 5.58
C GLY A 121 1.46 5.30 6.19
N GLY A 122 1.90 4.26 5.47
CA GLY A 122 1.86 2.87 5.95
C GLY A 122 3.12 2.37 6.66
N GLY A 123 4.22 3.12 6.65
CA GLY A 123 5.51 2.65 7.17
C GLY A 123 5.53 2.46 8.68
N VAL A 124 4.84 3.35 9.42
CA VAL A 124 4.84 3.32 10.89
C VAL A 124 4.08 2.09 11.42
N SER A 125 2.88 1.81 10.89
CA SER A 125 2.10 0.63 11.31
C SER A 125 2.80 -0.69 10.96
N LEU A 126 3.45 -0.75 9.79
CA LEU A 126 4.23 -1.93 9.40
C LEU A 126 5.44 -2.12 10.31
N PHE A 127 6.16 -1.05 10.63
CA PHE A 127 7.28 -1.10 11.57
C PHE A 127 6.86 -1.62 12.94
N PHE A 128 5.76 -1.10 13.50
CA PHE A 128 5.21 -1.60 14.77
C PHE A 128 4.84 -3.08 14.71
N PHE A 129 4.21 -3.52 13.63
CA PHE A 129 3.87 -4.94 13.43
C PHE A 129 5.13 -5.81 13.39
N ILE A 130 6.17 -5.40 12.66
CA ILE A 130 7.44 -6.13 12.56
C ILE A 130 8.12 -6.21 13.93
N THR A 131 8.24 -5.10 14.65
CA THR A 131 8.87 -5.07 15.97
C THR A 131 8.10 -5.94 16.97
N PHE A 132 6.76 -5.91 16.93
CA PHE A 132 5.92 -6.80 17.73
C PHE A 132 6.14 -8.29 17.38
N ALA A 133 6.19 -8.62 16.08
CA ALA A 133 6.44 -9.98 15.61
C ALA A 133 7.82 -10.50 16.08
N ILE A 134 8.86 -9.66 16.02
CA ILE A 134 10.21 -9.98 16.52
C ILE A 134 10.15 -10.24 18.03
N LYS A 135 9.47 -9.39 18.80
CA LYS A 135 9.33 -9.57 20.25
C LYS A 135 8.67 -10.91 20.58
N VAL A 136 7.55 -11.23 19.94
CA VAL A 136 6.84 -12.51 20.11
C VAL A 136 7.74 -13.71 19.77
N TYR A 137 8.57 -13.57 18.73
CA TYR A 137 9.56 -14.59 18.37
C TYR A 137 10.63 -14.77 19.45
N LEU A 138 11.20 -13.67 19.97
CA LEU A 138 12.21 -13.70 21.02
C LEU A 138 11.70 -14.32 22.33
N ASP A 139 10.42 -14.15 22.64
CA ASP A 139 9.78 -14.77 23.81
C ASP A 139 9.39 -16.25 23.61
N GLY A 140 9.61 -16.82 22.42
CA GLY A 140 9.21 -18.20 22.10
C GLY A 140 7.71 -18.39 21.84
N ASN A 141 6.93 -17.31 21.80
CA ASN A 141 5.48 -17.36 21.58
C ASN A 141 5.07 -17.44 20.09
N TRP A 142 6.03 -17.60 19.19
CA TRP A 142 5.84 -17.59 17.73
C TRP A 142 4.80 -18.63 17.24
N ASN A 143 4.91 -19.86 17.74
CA ASN A 143 4.06 -20.99 17.38
C ASN A 143 3.02 -21.32 18.47
N VAL A 144 2.80 -20.39 19.39
CA VAL A 144 1.84 -20.56 20.48
C VAL A 144 0.48 -20.00 20.04
N PRO A 145 -0.64 -20.70 20.29
CA PRO A 145 -1.98 -20.21 19.97
C PRO A 145 -2.27 -18.87 20.64
N ILE A 146 -2.85 -17.92 19.89
CA ILE A 146 -3.22 -16.59 20.40
C ILE A 146 -4.23 -16.70 21.54
N SER A 147 -5.07 -17.74 21.56
CA SER A 147 -6.01 -17.99 22.67
C SER A 147 -5.36 -18.18 24.04
N THR A 148 -4.06 -18.52 24.10
CA THR A 148 -3.34 -18.65 25.38
C THR A 148 -2.65 -17.35 25.81
N TRP A 149 -2.70 -16.30 24.99
CA TRP A 149 -2.06 -15.03 25.30
C TRP A 149 -2.91 -14.24 26.29
N THR A 150 -2.28 -13.69 27.31
CA THR A 150 -2.95 -12.79 28.25
C THR A 150 -2.99 -11.37 27.69
N LEU A 151 -4.00 -10.60 28.09
CA LEU A 151 -4.06 -9.17 27.76
C LEU A 151 -2.83 -8.43 28.31
N ASP A 152 -2.36 -8.82 29.49
CA ASP A 152 -1.14 -8.29 30.10
C ASP A 152 0.10 -8.52 29.22
N TYR A 153 0.26 -9.74 28.67
CA TYR A 153 1.33 -10.02 27.72
C TYR A 153 1.24 -9.12 26.50
N VAL A 154 0.06 -9.01 25.87
CA VAL A 154 -0.10 -8.23 24.64
C VAL A 154 0.15 -6.73 24.89
N VAL A 155 -0.49 -6.17 25.92
CA VAL A 155 -0.35 -4.74 26.25
C VAL A 155 1.08 -4.45 26.72
N GLY A 156 1.66 -5.27 27.59
CA GLY A 156 3.04 -5.12 28.05
C GLY A 156 4.04 -5.19 26.90
N SER A 157 3.82 -6.08 25.93
CA SER A 157 4.61 -6.15 24.69
C SER A 157 4.49 -4.87 23.88
N MET A 158 3.27 -4.34 23.70
CA MET A 158 3.02 -3.11 22.95
C MET A 158 3.66 -1.89 23.60
N VAL A 159 3.57 -1.77 24.93
CA VAL A 159 4.22 -0.69 25.68
C VAL A 159 5.73 -0.79 25.56
N LEU A 160 6.30 -1.99 25.72
CA LEU A 160 7.74 -2.19 25.63
C LEU A 160 8.29 -1.82 24.24
N ILE A 161 7.63 -2.24 23.15
CA ILE A 161 8.09 -1.85 21.80
C ILE A 161 7.92 -0.35 21.54
N LEU A 162 6.89 0.29 22.09
CA LEU A 162 6.70 1.74 22.00
C LEU A 162 7.82 2.49 22.72
N GLU A 163 8.19 2.03 23.91
CA GLU A 163 9.29 2.58 24.69
C GLU A 163 10.62 2.46 23.92
N TRP A 164 10.95 1.27 23.42
CA TRP A 164 12.15 1.09 22.58
C TRP A 164 12.13 1.93 21.31
N THR A 165 10.98 2.08 20.66
CA THR A 165 10.83 2.94 19.48
C THR A 165 11.08 4.41 19.84
N LEU A 166 10.56 4.88 20.97
CA LEU A 166 10.79 6.24 21.47
C LEU A 166 12.25 6.45 21.86
N ILE A 167 12.92 5.47 22.43
CA ILE A 167 14.36 5.56 22.75
C ILE A 167 15.18 5.66 21.45
N ILE A 168 14.95 4.75 20.49
CA ILE A 168 15.73 4.66 19.25
C ILE A 168 15.50 5.87 18.35
N LEU A 169 14.27 6.39 18.24
CA LEU A 169 13.95 7.53 17.38
C LEU A 169 14.03 8.88 18.12
N GLY A 170 13.62 8.90 19.39
CA GLY A 170 13.55 10.11 20.20
C GLY A 170 14.91 10.65 20.60
N ILE A 171 15.88 9.79 20.95
CA ILE A 171 17.23 10.26 21.29
C ILE A 171 17.91 10.95 20.09
N PRO A 172 17.98 10.35 18.88
CA PRO A 172 18.54 11.03 17.72
C PRO A 172 17.78 12.29 17.34
N ALA A 173 16.44 12.28 17.42
CA ALA A 173 15.63 13.46 17.14
C ALA A 173 15.94 14.60 18.13
N ALA A 174 16.06 14.31 19.42
CA ALA A 174 16.43 15.29 20.43
C ALA A 174 17.83 15.87 20.17
N ILE A 175 18.81 15.02 19.83
CA ILE A 175 20.17 15.48 19.45
C ILE A 175 20.11 16.39 18.23
N ALA A 176 19.36 16.01 17.19
CA ALA A 176 19.19 16.82 15.98
C ALA A 176 18.55 18.18 16.27
N VAL A 177 17.52 18.22 17.13
CA VAL A 177 16.84 19.46 17.55
C VAL A 177 17.78 20.38 18.34
N VAL A 178 18.56 19.82 19.28
CA VAL A 178 19.55 20.58 20.05
C VAL A 178 20.66 21.11 19.14
N TRP A 179 21.14 20.31 18.19
CA TRP A 179 22.13 20.75 17.22
C TRP A 179 21.59 21.84 16.29
N TRP A 180 20.36 21.69 15.81
CA TRP A 180 19.69 22.67 14.94
C TRP A 180 19.49 24.02 15.64
N THR A 181 18.94 24.01 16.86
CA THR A 181 18.74 25.25 17.63
C THR A 181 20.07 25.95 17.91
N ARG A 182 21.13 25.21 18.25
CA ARG A 182 22.49 25.77 18.36
C ARG A 182 23.01 26.36 17.04
N HIS A 183 22.68 25.78 15.90
CA HIS A 183 23.11 26.29 14.61
C HIS A 183 22.33 27.56 14.19
N VAL A 184 21.03 27.61 14.50
CA VAL A 184 20.17 28.78 14.26
C VAL A 184 20.57 29.95 15.15
N MET A 185 20.85 29.72 16.44
CA MET A 185 21.24 30.77 17.38
C MET A 185 22.68 31.28 17.19
N LYS A 186 23.49 30.62 16.36
CA LYS A 186 24.87 31.03 16.01
C LYS A 186 24.97 31.81 14.70
N LYS A 187 23.86 32.04 13.99
CA LYS A 187 23.85 33.01 12.89
C LYS A 187 23.73 34.43 13.50
N PRO A 188 24.67 35.35 13.20
CA PRO A 188 24.59 36.74 13.64
C PRO A 188 23.38 37.47 13.03
#